data_AF-A0A8K1F9J9-F1
#
_entry.id   AF-A0A8K1F9J9-F1
#
_cell.length_a   1.000
_cell.length_b   1.000
_cell.length_c   1.000
_cell.angle_alpha   90.00
_cell.angle_beta   90.00
_cell.angle_gamma   90.00
#
_symmetry.space_group_name_H-M   'P 1'
#
loop_
_entity.id
_entity.type
_entity.pdbx_description
1 polymer ?
#
loop_
_entity_poly.entity_id
_entity_poly.type
_entity_poly.pdbx_seq_one_letter_code
_entity_poly.pdbx_strand_id
1 'polypeptide(L)' 'YYTIKDILGVILMILFLMTLVLFFPDLLSDPDNYTPANPLNTPPHIKPE' A
#
# COMPACT_ATOMS: atom_id res chain seq x y z
N TYR A 1 -26.21 15.34 10.68
CA TYR A 1 -25.93 13.98 11.22
C TYR A 1 -24.95 13.22 10.34
N TYR A 2 -25.30 12.86 9.10
CA TYR A 2 -24.41 12.08 8.23
C TYR A 2 -23.10 12.79 7.86
N THR A 3 -23.14 14.10 7.56
CA THR A 3 -21.93 14.87 7.22
C THR A 3 -20.82 14.76 8.27
N ILE A 4 -21.15 14.83 9.56
CA ILE A 4 -20.17 14.70 10.64
C ILE A 4 -19.66 13.26 10.78
N LYS A 5 -20.55 12.28 10.59
CA LYS A 5 -20.17 10.86 10.59
C LYS A 5 -19.21 10.54 9.43
N ASP A 6 -19.45 11.11 8.26
CA ASP A 6 -18.63 10.90 7.07
C ASP A 6 -17.26 11.57 7.23
N ILE A 7 -17.21 12.79 7.77
CA ILE A 7 -15.95 13.47 8.10
C ILE A 7 -15.13 12.65 9.11
N LEU A 8 -15.76 12.13 10.17
CA LEU A 8 -15.08 11.25 11.11
C LEU A 8 -14.51 10.00 10.42
N GLY A 9 -15.29 9.38 9.52
CA GLY A 9 -14.85 8.24 8.73
C GLY A 9 -13.63 8.57 7.85
N VAL A 10 -13.64 9.72 7.17
CA VAL A 10 -12.51 10.17 6.35
C VAL A 10 -11.27 10.44 7.19
N ILE A 11 -11.40 11.05 8.37
CA ILE A 11 -10.27 11.28 9.28
C ILE A 11 -9.64 9.95 9.70
N LEU A 12 -10.45 8.95 10.06
CA LEU A 12 -9.96 7.63 10.44
C LEU A 12 -9.28 6.90 9.27
N MET A 13 -9.86 6.99 8.07
CA MET A 13 -9.27 6.43 6.85
C MET A 13 -7.91 7.06 6.55
N ILE A 14 -7.79 8.39 6.65
CA ILE A 14 -6.54 9.11 6.43
C ILE A 14 -5.51 8.76 7.51
N LEU A 15 -5.92 8.68 8.78
CA LEU A 15 -5.01 8.29 9.87
C LEU A 15 -4.39 6.91 9.59
N PHE A 16 -5.21 5.94 9.19
CA PHE A 16 -4.73 4.59 8.85
C PHE A 16 -3.79 4.62 7.64
N LEU A 17 -4.16 5.31 6.56
CA LEU A 17 -3.32 5.45 5.37
C LEU A 17 -1.98 6.10 5.71
N MET A 18 -1.97 7.20 6.47
CA MET A 18 -0.75 7.89 6.87
C MET A 18 0.12 7.02 7.76
N THR A 19 -0.47 6.15 8.58
CA THR A 19 0.31 5.20 9.39
C THR A 19 1.07 4.21 8.50
N LEU A 20 0.41 3.65 7.47
CA LEU A 20 1.06 2.78 6.50
C LEU A 20 2.18 3.51 5.75
N VAL A 21 1.88 4.69 5.19
CA VAL A 21 2.85 5.45 4.37
C VAL A 21 4.07 5.90 5.17
N LEU A 22 3.87 6.39 6.40
CA LEU A 22 4.97 6.99 7.17
C LEU A 22 5.80 5.98 7.97
N PHE A 23 5.19 4.88 8.44
CA PHE A 23 5.87 3.92 9.30
C PHE A 23 6.12 2.55 8.66
N PHE A 24 5.28 2.15 7.69
CA PHE A 24 5.32 0.83 7.08
C PHE A 24 5.16 0.89 5.53
N PRO A 25 5.97 1.70 4.83
CA PRO A 25 5.76 2.00 3.42
C PRO A 25 5.80 0.77 2.52
N ASP A 26 6.56 -0.25 2.91
CA ASP A 26 6.78 -1.48 2.13
C ASP A 26 5.91 -2.65 2.55
N LEU A 27 5.04 -2.49 3.55
CA LEU A 27 4.30 -3.61 4.14
C LEU A 27 3.35 -4.31 3.16
N LEU A 28 2.84 -3.57 2.18
CA LEU A 28 1.94 -4.06 1.14
C LEU A 28 2.63 -4.20 -0.22
N SER A 29 3.95 -4.01 -0.29
CA SER A 29 4.73 -4.01 -1.53
C SER A 29 5.42 -5.37 -1.75
N ASP A 30 5.67 -5.72 -3.00
CA ASP A 30 6.53 -6.86 -3.36
C ASP A 30 8.00 -6.41 -3.49
N PRO A 31 8.95 -6.99 -2.74
CA PRO A 31 10.36 -6.62 -2.84
C PRO A 31 10.98 -6.86 -4.22
N ASP A 32 10.47 -7.81 -5.01
CA ASP A 32 11.01 -8.11 -6.34
C ASP A 32 10.81 -6.92 -7.30
N ASN A 33 9.79 -6.08 -7.07
CA ASN A 33 9.53 -4.87 -7.86
C ASN A 33 10.54 -3.74 -7.66
N TYR A 34 11.46 -3.86 -6.69
CA TYR A 34 12.61 -2.96 -6.56
C TYR A 34 13.73 -3.27 -7.55
N THR A 35 13.67 -4.42 -8.22
CA THR A 35 14.61 -4.77 -9.29
C THR A 35 14.07 -4.36 -10.67
N PRO A 36 14.91 -3.83 -11.59
CA PRO A 36 14.46 -3.50 -12.93
C PRO A 36 13.93 -4.74 -13.66
N ALA A 37 12.86 -4.56 -14.43
CA ALA A 37 12.26 -5.65 -15.20
C ALA A 37 13.28 -6.31 -16.14
N ASN A 38 13.33 -7.65 -16.11
CA ASN A 38 14.16 -8.45 -17.01
C ASN A 38 13.27 -9.37 -17.86
N PRO A 39 13.12 -9.13 -19.18
CA PRO A 39 12.23 -9.93 -20.02
C PRO A 39 12.69 -11.38 -20.23
N LEU A 40 13.94 -11.71 -19.83
CA LEU A 40 14.51 -13.04 -19.95
C LEU A 40 14.50 -13.81 -18.62
N ASN A 41 14.04 -13.20 -17.52
CA ASN A 41 14.04 -13.81 -16.19
C ASN A 41 12.73 -13.52 -15.46
N THR A 42 12.02 -14.58 -15.07
CA THR A 42 10.83 -14.50 -14.23
C THR A 42 11.23 -14.72 -12.77
N PRO A 43 10.89 -13.81 -11.84
CA PRO A 43 11.18 -14.00 -10.42
C PRO A 43 10.58 -15.32 -9.89
N PRO A 44 11.31 -16.06 -9.05
CA PRO A 44 10.89 -17.37 -8.58
C PRO A 44 9.65 -17.35 -7.67
N HIS A 45 9.35 -16.21 -7.05
CA HIS A 45 8.24 -16.02 -6.12
C HIS A 45 7.18 -15.03 -6.64
N ILE A 46 7.06 -14.88 -7.97
CA ILE A 46 6.12 -13.96 -8.61
C ILE A 46 4.68 -14.17 -8.12
N LYS A 47 4.02 -13.07 -7.77
CA LYS A 47 2.62 -13.02 -7.32
C LYS A 47 1.98 -11.68 -7.72
N PRO A 48 0.64 -11.63 -7.84
CA PRO A 48 -0.08 -10.35 -7.93
C PRO A 48 0.05 -9.54 -6.64
N GLU A 49 -0.33 -8.26 -6.70
CA GLU A 49 -0.52 -7.39 -5.54
C GLU A 49 -1.62 -7.88 -4.57
#